data_AF-A0ABD3XGV4-F1
#
_entry.id   AF-A0ABD3XGV4-F1
#
_cell.length_a   1.000
_cell.length_b   1.000
_cell.length_c   1.000
_cell.angle_alpha   90.00
_cell.angle_beta   90.00
_cell.angle_gamma   90.00
#
_symmetry.space_group_name_H-M   'P 1'
#
loop_
_entity.id
_entity.type
_entity.pdbx_description
1 polymer ?
#
loop_
_entity_poly.entity_id
_entity_poly.type
_entity_poly.pdbx_seq_one_letter_code
_entity_poly.pdbx_strand_id
1 'polypeptide(L)'
;MIQDELDLVAEVWDSHVIRPSKNLMVPSGIPNVMFSVPELYDSENYMCLIDEEEFQLCQTNALYRDGMASDEDVYNLCIYIMAEQSLHMAKDAYEALDLYLELRQHINDILYAASS
;
A
#
# COMPACT_ATOMS: atom_id res chain seq x y z
N MET A 1 -1.37 -0.90 -9.26
CA MET A 1 -1.14 0.15 -10.30
C MET A 1 -0.06 1.14 -9.88
N ILE A 2 -0.20 1.92 -8.78
CA ILE A 2 0.92 2.76 -8.30
C ILE A 2 2.03 1.93 -7.66
N GLN A 3 1.68 0.93 -6.84
CA GLN A 3 2.68 0.11 -6.16
C GLN A 3 3.57 -0.64 -7.14
N ASP A 4 2.99 -1.27 -8.17
CA ASP A 4 3.74 -1.98 -9.21
C ASP A 4 4.73 -1.07 -9.96
N GLU A 5 4.36 0.19 -10.20
CA GLU A 5 5.26 1.19 -10.80
C GLU A 5 6.38 1.59 -9.85
N LEU A 6 6.07 1.78 -8.56
CA LEU A 6 7.08 2.09 -7.54
C LEU A 6 8.06 0.93 -7.34
N ASP A 7 7.57 -0.30 -7.33
CA ASP A 7 8.39 -1.50 -7.18
C ASP A 7 9.33 -1.66 -8.38
N LEU A 8 8.85 -1.39 -9.59
CA LEU A 8 9.69 -1.36 -10.79
C LEU A 8 10.77 -0.27 -10.71
N VAL A 9 10.41 0.94 -10.27
CA VAL A 9 11.37 2.03 -10.10
C VAL A 9 12.42 1.69 -9.07
N ALA A 10 12.03 1.09 -7.95
CA ALA A 10 12.94 0.63 -6.90
C ALA A 10 13.92 -0.41 -7.46
N GLU A 11 13.44 -1.43 -8.17
CA GLU A 11 14.28 -2.48 -8.77
C GLU A 11 15.35 -1.90 -9.72
N VAL A 12 14.94 -0.97 -10.59
CA VAL A 12 15.85 -0.31 -11.54
C VAL A 12 16.86 0.58 -10.80
N TRP A 13 16.42 1.31 -9.78
CA TRP A 13 17.28 2.19 -9.01
C TRP A 13 18.31 1.41 -8.18
N ASP A 14 17.86 0.37 -7.49
CA ASP A 14 18.65 -0.45 -6.58
C ASP A 14 19.81 -1.17 -7.28
N SER A 15 19.60 -1.55 -8.55
CA SER A 15 20.60 -2.21 -9.39
C SER A 15 21.47 -1.25 -10.22
N HIS A 16 21.18 0.06 -10.18
CA HIS A 16 21.88 1.03 -11.00
C HIS A 16 23.35 1.18 -10.62
N VAL A 17 24.26 1.22 -11.60
CA VAL A 17 25.70 1.44 -11.34
C VAL A 17 26.03 2.92 -11.45
N ILE A 18 26.22 3.57 -10.30
CA ILE A 18 26.68 4.96 -10.21
C ILE A 18 28.18 5.00 -10.48
N ARG A 19 28.57 5.73 -11.53
CA ARG A 19 29.97 5.84 -11.95
C ARG A 19 30.77 6.79 -11.05
N PRO A 20 32.05 6.49 -10.79
CA PRO A 20 32.96 7.43 -10.13
C PRO A 20 33.01 8.78 -10.84
N SER A 21 32.92 9.85 -10.06
CA SER A 21 33.02 11.23 -10.56
C SER A 21 34.26 11.91 -9.99
N LYS A 22 34.65 13.05 -10.57
CA LYS A 22 35.73 13.88 -10.01
C LYS A 22 35.32 14.59 -8.72
N ASN A 23 34.01 14.67 -8.44
CA ASN A 23 33.50 15.22 -7.19
C ASN A 23 33.49 14.10 -6.14
N LEU A 24 34.39 14.20 -5.16
CA LEU A 24 34.51 13.25 -4.05
C LEU A 24 33.28 13.21 -3.15
N MET A 25 32.40 14.20 -3.21
CA MET A 25 31.12 14.22 -2.48
C MET A 25 30.03 13.40 -3.16
N VAL A 26 30.29 12.86 -4.36
CA VAL A 26 29.35 11.99 -5.07
C VAL A 26 29.83 10.55 -4.93
N PRO A 27 29.11 9.71 -4.15
CA PRO A 27 29.48 8.32 -3.99
C PRO A 27 29.26 7.55 -5.29
N SER A 28 30.06 6.52 -5.50
CA SER A 28 29.96 5.60 -6.64
C SER A 28 29.76 4.19 -6.14
N GLY A 29 29.03 3.37 -6.88
CA GLY A 29 28.67 2.03 -6.46
C GLY A 29 27.30 1.62 -6.98
N ILE A 30 26.74 0.59 -6.36
CA ILE A 30 25.38 0.11 -6.62
C ILE A 30 24.53 0.43 -5.38
N PRO A 31 23.44 1.21 -5.48
CA PRO A 31 22.67 1.68 -4.33
C PRO A 31 22.30 0.58 -3.33
N ASN A 32 21.82 -0.57 -3.80
CA ASN A 32 21.46 -1.67 -2.90
C ASN A 32 22.67 -2.24 -2.13
N VAL A 33 23.83 -2.35 -2.79
CA VAL A 33 25.07 -2.82 -2.15
C VAL A 33 25.59 -1.78 -1.17
N MET A 34 25.51 -0.49 -1.52
CA MET A 34 25.90 0.62 -0.65
C MET A 34 25.05 0.67 0.62
N PHE A 35 23.76 0.37 0.50
CA PHE A 35 22.84 0.31 1.64
C PHE A 35 23.05 -0.94 2.50
N SER A 36 23.22 -2.10 1.87
CA SER A 36 23.30 -3.40 2.55
C SER A 36 24.66 -3.68 3.19
N VAL A 37 25.73 -3.12 2.64
CA VAL A 37 27.12 -3.31 3.13
C VAL A 37 27.87 -1.97 3.11
N PRO A 38 27.44 -1.00 3.94
CA PRO A 38 28.01 0.35 3.94
C PRO A 38 29.51 0.37 4.28
N GLU A 39 30.01 -0.66 4.95
CA GLU A 39 31.42 -0.81 5.31
C GLU A 39 32.34 -0.92 4.09
N LEU A 40 31.83 -1.39 2.94
CA LEU A 40 32.60 -1.40 1.67
C LEU A 40 32.83 0.00 1.09
N TYR A 41 32.10 1.00 1.58
CA TYR A 41 32.11 2.37 1.11
C TYR A 41 32.55 3.36 2.20
N ASP A 42 33.23 2.87 3.25
CA ASP A 42 33.67 3.66 4.41
C ASP A 42 32.52 4.43 5.09
N SER A 43 31.30 3.86 5.06
CA SER A 43 30.10 4.43 5.66
C SER A 43 29.64 3.61 6.87
N GLU A 44 28.85 4.24 7.73
CA GLU A 44 28.26 3.60 8.91
C GLU A 44 26.95 2.85 8.55
N ASN A 45 26.69 1.79 9.31
CA ASN A 45 25.45 1.04 9.23
C ASN A 45 24.39 1.67 10.15
N TYR A 46 23.31 2.16 9.55
CA TYR A 46 22.15 2.73 10.24
C TYR A 46 20.90 1.85 10.15
N MET A 47 21.04 0.59 9.71
CA MET A 47 19.91 -0.34 9.66
C MET A 47 19.43 -0.67 11.08
N CYS A 48 18.12 -0.56 11.30
CA CYS A 48 17.48 -1.02 12.53
C CYS A 48 17.11 -2.49 12.34
N LEU A 49 17.67 -3.37 13.17
CA LEU A 49 17.26 -4.77 13.20
C LEU A 49 15.86 -4.84 13.83
N ILE A 50 14.89 -5.30 13.06
CA ILE A 50 13.54 -5.57 13.53
C ILE A 50 13.50 -7.03 13.96
N ASP A 51 12.91 -7.30 15.12
CA ASP A 51 12.67 -8.67 15.56
C ASP A 51 11.66 -9.36 14.64
N GLU A 52 11.90 -10.62 14.29
CA GLU A 52 11.03 -11.36 13.35
C GLU A 52 9.59 -11.46 13.90
N GLU A 53 9.42 -11.64 15.20
CA GLU A 53 8.10 -11.73 15.84
C GLU A 53 7.37 -10.38 15.76
N GLU A 54 8.09 -9.27 15.97
CA GLU A 54 7.56 -7.92 15.78
C GLU A 54 7.20 -7.64 14.31
N PHE A 55 8.04 -8.09 13.37
CA PHE A 55 7.78 -7.97 11.93
C PHE A 55 6.53 -8.75 11.52
N GLN A 56 6.38 -10.00 11.97
CA GLN A 56 5.21 -10.83 11.69
C GLN A 56 3.92 -10.26 12.31
N LEU A 57 4.01 -9.73 13.53
CA LEU A 57 2.90 -9.02 14.16
C LEU A 57 2.50 -7.78 13.37
N CYS A 58 3.50 -6.99 12.93
CA CYS A 58 3.27 -5.85 12.06
C CYS A 58 2.70 -6.28 10.71
N GLN A 59 3.15 -7.36 10.08
CA GLN A 59 2.63 -7.82 8.79
C GLN A 59 1.18 -8.31 8.90
N THR A 60 0.84 -8.98 10.01
CA THR A 60 -0.53 -9.46 10.27
C THR A 60 -1.49 -8.31 10.57
N ASN A 61 -1.02 -7.28 11.28
CA ASN A 61 -1.86 -6.15 11.71
C ASN A 61 -1.79 -4.94 10.77
N ALA A 62 -0.72 -4.81 9.99
CA ALA A 62 -0.63 -3.83 8.92
C ALA A 62 -1.63 -4.30 7.87
N LEU A 63 -2.62 -3.45 7.62
CA LEU A 63 -3.52 -3.54 6.49
C LEU A 63 -2.70 -3.33 5.22
N TYR A 64 -1.79 -4.25 4.89
CA TYR A 64 -1.35 -4.38 3.52
C TYR A 64 -2.61 -4.69 2.74
N ARG A 65 -2.85 -3.87 1.72
CA ARG A 65 -4.06 -3.90 0.91
C ARG A 65 -4.03 -5.17 0.07
N ASP A 66 -4.28 -6.33 0.70
CA ASP A 66 -4.88 -7.43 -0.02
C ASP A 66 -6.16 -6.86 -0.65
N GLY A 67 -6.46 -7.22 -1.89
CA GLY A 67 -7.39 -6.51 -2.76
C GLY A 67 -8.82 -6.36 -2.23
N MET A 68 -9.13 -6.91 -1.06
CA MET A 68 -10.37 -6.74 -0.31
C MET A 68 -10.17 -5.74 0.82
N ALA A 69 -10.37 -4.45 0.51
CA ALA A 69 -10.30 -3.35 1.47
C ALA A 69 -11.49 -3.30 2.45
N SER A 70 -12.27 -4.37 2.59
CA SER A 70 -13.43 -4.41 3.46
C SER A 70 -13.64 -5.81 3.98
N ASP A 71 -14.10 -5.86 5.23
CA ASP A 71 -14.75 -7.02 5.82
C ASP A 71 -15.71 -7.68 4.81
N GLU A 72 -15.67 -9.01 4.72
CA GLU A 72 -16.40 -9.79 3.73
C GLU A 72 -17.92 -9.56 3.82
N ASP A 73 -18.46 -9.42 5.04
CA ASP A 73 -19.88 -9.17 5.24
C ASP A 73 -20.26 -7.76 4.78
N VAL A 74 -19.41 -6.76 5.06
CA VAL A 74 -19.60 -5.39 4.57
C VAL A 74 -19.55 -5.34 3.04
N TYR A 75 -18.59 -6.03 2.43
CA TYR A 75 -18.49 -6.11 0.98
C TYR A 75 -19.73 -6.75 0.36
N ASN A 76 -20.16 -7.90 0.88
CA ASN A 76 -21.35 -8.61 0.40
C ASN A 76 -22.61 -7.74 0.57
N LEU A 77 -22.76 -7.05 1.71
CA LEU A 77 -23.87 -6.12 1.95
C LEU A 77 -23.90 -5.00 0.91
N CYS A 78 -22.75 -4.37 0.61
CA CYS A 78 -22.66 -3.35 -0.43
C CYS A 78 -23.10 -3.91 -1.79
N ILE A 79 -22.65 -5.11 -2.17
CA ILE A 79 -23.04 -5.75 -3.44
C ILE A 79 -24.55 -5.99 -3.51
N TYR A 80 -25.18 -6.45 -2.41
CA TYR A 80 -26.63 -6.65 -2.37
C TYR A 80 -27.41 -5.34 -2.51
N ILE A 81 -26.99 -4.28 -1.81
CA ILE A 81 -27.63 -2.95 -1.92
C ILE A 81 -27.50 -2.42 -3.35
N MET A 82 -26.33 -2.57 -3.98
CA MET A 82 -26.14 -2.14 -5.36
C MET A 82 -27.06 -2.89 -6.32
N ALA A 83 -27.23 -4.20 -6.14
CA ALA A 83 -28.13 -5.00 -6.98
C ALA A 83 -29.61 -4.60 -6.79
N GLU A 84 -30.04 -4.35 -5.55
CA GLU A 84 -31.41 -3.96 -5.24
C GLU A 84 -31.76 -2.56 -5.76
N GLN A 85 -30.85 -1.60 -5.58
CA GLN A 85 -31.02 -0.20 -5.96
C GLN A 85 -30.59 0.10 -7.41
N SER A 86 -30.18 -0.93 -8.16
CA SER A 86 -29.65 -0.79 -9.53
C SER A 86 -28.45 0.18 -9.64
N LEU A 87 -27.62 0.24 -8.60
CA LEU A 87 -26.38 1.01 -8.59
C LEU A 87 -25.29 0.25 -9.35
N HIS A 88 -24.35 0.98 -9.94
CA HIS A 88 -23.27 0.42 -10.74
C HIS A 88 -21.92 0.64 -10.08
N MET A 89 -20.96 -0.23 -10.41
CA MET A 89 -19.58 0.00 -9.98
C MET A 89 -19.02 1.27 -10.60
N ALA A 90 -18.43 2.10 -9.75
CA ALA A 90 -17.80 3.35 -10.14
C ALA A 90 -16.61 3.13 -11.09
N LYS A 91 -16.45 4.02 -12.07
CA LYS A 91 -15.37 3.97 -13.07
C LYS A 91 -14.27 5.00 -12.82
N ASP A 92 -14.57 6.02 -12.01
CA ASP A 92 -13.61 7.04 -11.59
C ASP A 92 -13.75 7.41 -10.11
N ALA A 93 -12.84 8.27 -9.65
CA ALA A 93 -12.75 8.65 -8.24
C ALA A 93 -13.97 9.45 -7.73
N TYR A 94 -14.65 10.19 -8.61
CA TYR A 94 -15.83 10.97 -8.24
C TYR A 94 -17.05 10.06 -8.13
N GLU A 95 -17.26 9.20 -9.13
CA GLU A 95 -18.32 8.17 -9.07
C GLU A 95 -18.12 7.24 -7.86
N ALA A 96 -16.87 6.93 -7.49
CA ALA A 96 -16.57 6.08 -6.34
C ALA A 96 -16.95 6.75 -5.01
N LEU A 97 -16.74 8.07 -4.90
CA LEU A 97 -17.16 8.84 -3.74
C LEU A 97 -18.68 8.89 -3.64
N ASP A 98 -19.37 9.15 -4.76
CA ASP A 98 -20.83 9.19 -4.80
C ASP A 98 -21.44 7.84 -4.41
N LEU A 99 -20.93 6.74 -4.99
CA LEU A 99 -21.34 5.38 -4.67
C LEU A 99 -21.12 5.06 -3.18
N TYR A 100 -19.99 5.47 -2.61
CA TYR A 100 -19.72 5.29 -1.18
C TYR A 100 -20.72 6.04 -0.30
N LEU A 101 -21.06 7.28 -0.64
CA LEU A 101 -22.00 8.09 0.14
C LEU A 101 -23.41 7.48 0.13
N GLU A 102 -23.87 6.99 -1.02
CA GLU A 102 -25.15 6.30 -1.15
C GLU A 102 -25.18 4.98 -0.38
N LEU A 103 -24.18 4.13 -0.57
CA LEU A 103 -24.06 2.86 0.15
C LEU A 103 -24.05 3.06 1.66
N ARG A 104 -23.28 4.04 2.15
CA ARG A 104 -23.21 4.36 3.57
C ARG A 104 -24.57 4.79 4.13
N GLN A 105 -25.35 5.56 3.37
CA GLN A 105 -26.67 5.98 3.81
C GLN A 105 -27.60 4.78 3.96
N HIS A 106 -27.65 3.90 2.96
CA HIS A 106 -28.48 2.69 3.01
C HIS A 106 -28.09 1.74 4.15
N ILE A 107 -26.79 1.54 4.38
CA ILE A 107 -26.31 0.70 5.48
C ILE A 107 -26.75 1.28 6.83
N ASN A 108 -26.62 2.59 7.02
CA ASN A 108 -27.08 3.24 8.25
C ASN A 108 -28.59 3.06 8.45
N ASP A 109 -29.40 3.24 7.40
CA ASP A 109 -30.84 3.06 7.47
C ASP A 109 -31.22 1.63 7.89
N ILE A 110 -30.53 0.61 7.37
CA ILE A 110 -30.70 -0.79 7.77
C ILE A 110 -30.33 -0.99 9.24
N LEU A 111 -29.20 -0.45 9.70
CA LEU A 111 -28.75 -0.59 11.08
C LEU A 111 -29.69 0.11 12.08
N TYR A 112 -30.24 1.28 11.71
CA TYR A 112 -31.24 1.97 12.53
C TYR A 112 -32.57 1.22 12.58
N ALA A 113 -33.01 0.63 11.45
CA ALA A 113 -34.22 -0.20 11.40
C ALA A 113 -34.07 -1.48 12.25
N ALA A 114 -32.89 -2.10 12.28
CA ALA A 114 -32.62 -3.30 13.08
C ALA A 114 -32.50 -3.03 14.59
N SER A 115 -32.30 -1.76 14.99
CA SER A 115 -32.17 -1.34 16.39
C SER A 115 -33.49 -0.90 17.03
N SER A 116 -34.60 -1.01 16.29
CA SER A 116 -35.96 -0.59 16.70
C SER A 116 -36.89 -1.79 16.85
#